data_AF-A0A945Y052-F1
#
_entry.id   AF-A0A945Y052-F1
#
_cell.length_a   1.000
_cell.length_b   1.000
_cell.length_c   1.000
_cell.angle_alpha   90.00
_cell.angle_beta   90.00
_cell.angle_gamma   90.00
#
_symmetry.space_group_name_H-M   'P 1'
#
loop_
_entity.id
_entity.type
_entity.pdbx_description
1 polymer ?
#
loop_
_entity_poly.entity_id
_entity_poly.type
_entity_poly.pdbx_seq_one_letter_code
_entity_poly.pdbx_strand_id
1 'polypeptide(L)'
;MASSTPVVPQLVANSAATTSAGIRRAGPRATSKRYLPERSISRQQGYREDVNGRFDNHPFIQACRGLPHDRVPVWFMRQAGRSLPEYRAIRGTGTILDAIADPDLSTEITLQPVRRYGVDAAILYSDIVVPAHAVGFGLTVTPGVGPEVENPFTSEADLERLRPLDPEADTPYVLETVRQLVAELDVPLIGFAGAPFTVASYLVEGRPSRDHVATKSLMFSNEPLWHALCDRLADMAITSLRSQIDNGASAIQLFDSWAGALSPAQYRRYVYPH
;
A
#
# COMPACT_ATOMS: atom_id res chain seq x y z
N MET A 1 59.03 -9.72 46.51
CA MET A 1 57.98 -10.00 47.51
C MET A 1 56.69 -10.24 46.72
N ALA A 2 56.49 -11.48 46.24
CA ALA A 2 55.41 -12.39 46.65
C ALA A 2 54.00 -11.81 46.37
N SER A 3 53.36 -12.12 45.23
CA SER A 3 52.63 -13.38 44.92
C SER A 3 51.34 -13.53 45.74
N SER A 4 50.18 -13.54 45.07
CA SER A 4 49.24 -14.69 45.12
C SER A 4 47.93 -14.43 44.37
N THR A 5 47.73 -15.18 43.30
CA THR A 5 46.44 -15.58 42.72
C THR A 5 45.86 -16.75 43.53
N PRO A 6 44.52 -16.94 43.61
CA PRO A 6 43.92 -18.27 43.79
C PRO A 6 43.03 -18.60 42.57
N VAL A 7 43.36 -19.59 41.73
CA VAL A 7 43.20 -21.06 41.84
C VAL A 7 41.73 -21.52 42.02
N VAL A 8 41.26 -22.14 40.94
CA VAL A 8 40.01 -22.90 40.74
C VAL A 8 40.15 -24.32 41.30
N PRO A 9 39.08 -24.97 41.79
CA PRO A 9 39.02 -26.43 41.90
C PRO A 9 38.10 -27.07 40.83
N GLN A 10 38.66 -27.99 40.03
CA GLN A 10 37.96 -29.18 39.49
C GLN A 10 38.13 -30.30 40.56
N LEU A 11 37.31 -31.32 40.78
CA LEU A 11 36.55 -32.31 39.99
C LEU A 11 35.49 -32.90 40.97
N VAL A 12 34.43 -33.62 40.59
CA VAL A 12 34.42 -35.07 40.28
C VAL A 12 33.04 -35.44 39.72
N ALA A 13 33.04 -36.28 38.70
CA ALA A 13 31.86 -36.90 38.09
C ALA A 13 31.30 -38.04 38.96
N ASN A 14 29.98 -38.22 38.97
CA ASN A 14 29.36 -39.51 39.28
C ASN A 14 28.16 -39.75 38.36
N SER A 15 28.18 -40.91 37.72
CA SER A 15 27.13 -41.45 36.85
C SER A 15 26.05 -42.16 37.66
N ALA A 16 24.79 -42.07 37.24
CA ALA A 16 23.84 -43.18 37.32
C ALA A 16 22.71 -42.95 36.30
N ALA A 17 22.31 -44.05 35.67
CA ALA A 17 21.44 -44.13 34.51
C ALA A 17 19.93 -44.20 34.85
N THR A 18 19.12 -44.01 33.79
CA THR A 18 17.73 -44.50 33.58
C THR A 18 16.63 -43.71 34.34
N THR A 19 15.58 -43.16 33.72
CA THR A 19 14.64 -43.81 32.79
C THR A 19 13.81 -42.76 32.02
N SER A 20 13.47 -43.13 30.80
CA SER A 20 12.64 -42.45 29.80
C SER A 20 11.19 -42.16 30.20
N ALA A 21 10.70 -40.96 29.86
CA ALA A 21 9.31 -40.74 29.45
C ALA A 21 9.26 -39.58 28.44
N GLY A 22 8.85 -39.89 27.21
CA GLY A 22 8.89 -38.98 26.08
C GLY A 22 7.85 -37.87 26.14
N ILE A 23 8.27 -36.65 25.80
CA ILE A 23 7.37 -35.56 25.42
C ILE A 23 7.60 -35.27 23.94
N ARG A 24 6.54 -35.52 23.15
CA ARG A 24 6.50 -35.40 21.70
C ARG A 24 6.75 -33.95 21.28
N ARG A 25 7.65 -33.76 20.31
CA ARG A 25 7.86 -32.51 19.57
C ARG A 25 6.58 -32.18 18.80
N ALA A 26 6.03 -30.98 19.03
CA ALA A 26 4.96 -30.43 18.19
C ALA A 26 5.55 -30.03 16.83
N GLY A 27 5.12 -30.70 15.77
CA GLY A 27 5.42 -30.33 14.39
C GLY A 27 4.62 -29.11 13.91
N PRO A 28 5.00 -28.49 12.79
CA PRO A 28 4.38 -27.26 12.30
C PRO A 28 2.93 -27.51 11.85
N ARG A 29 2.02 -26.64 12.32
CA ARG A 29 0.61 -26.61 11.91
C ARG A 29 0.51 -26.12 10.46
N ALA A 30 0.06 -26.98 9.56
CA ALA A 30 -0.37 -26.61 8.22
C ALA A 30 -1.66 -25.76 8.31
N THR A 31 -1.62 -24.53 7.83
CA THR A 31 -2.80 -23.69 7.64
C THR A 31 -3.45 -24.06 6.30
N SER A 32 -4.63 -24.68 6.36
CA SER A 32 -5.42 -24.98 5.16
C SER A 32 -5.99 -23.67 4.59
N LYS A 33 -5.43 -23.17 3.49
CA LYS A 33 -6.10 -22.17 2.64
C LYS A 33 -7.35 -22.84 2.03
N ARG A 34 -8.54 -22.46 2.49
CA ARG A 34 -9.80 -22.83 1.82
C ARG A 34 -9.93 -21.96 0.58
N TYR A 35 -9.86 -22.61 -0.58
CA TYR A 35 -10.22 -22.04 -1.87
C TYR A 35 -11.73 -21.75 -1.88
N LEU A 36 -12.13 -20.51 -2.16
CA LEU A 36 -13.53 -20.16 -2.42
C LEU A 36 -13.94 -20.67 -3.81
N PRO A 37 -15.19 -21.11 -4.01
CA PRO A 37 -15.60 -21.73 -5.27
C PRO A 37 -15.81 -20.69 -6.38
N GLU A 38 -15.27 -20.98 -7.56
CA GLU A 38 -15.51 -20.25 -8.79
C GLU A 38 -17.01 -20.25 -9.13
N ARG A 39 -17.64 -19.07 -9.13
CA ARG A 39 -18.91 -18.87 -9.83
C ARG A 39 -18.87 -17.57 -10.63
N SER A 40 -19.20 -17.72 -11.93
CA SER A 40 -19.49 -16.69 -12.94
C SER A 40 -18.34 -16.08 -13.76
N ILE A 41 -17.53 -16.93 -14.40
CA ILE A 41 -16.48 -16.49 -15.35
C ILE A 41 -17.04 -16.05 -16.72
N SER A 42 -18.31 -16.36 -17.05
CA SER A 42 -18.77 -16.29 -18.45
C SER A 42 -19.13 -14.89 -18.99
N ARG A 43 -19.27 -13.85 -18.14
CA ARG A 43 -19.51 -12.46 -18.61
C ARG A 43 -18.28 -11.55 -18.62
N GLN A 44 -17.21 -11.92 -17.90
CA GLN A 44 -15.99 -11.10 -17.80
C GLN A 44 -14.96 -11.39 -18.90
N GLN A 45 -15.07 -12.51 -19.61
CA GLN A 45 -14.02 -12.95 -20.54
C GLN A 45 -13.91 -12.08 -21.80
N GLY A 46 -15.02 -11.52 -22.29
CA GLY A 46 -15.02 -10.60 -23.43
C GLY A 46 -14.53 -9.17 -23.12
N TYR A 47 -14.52 -8.74 -21.85
CA TYR A 47 -13.95 -7.45 -21.45
C TYR A 47 -12.45 -7.54 -21.18
N ARG A 48 -11.94 -8.73 -20.85
CA ARG A 48 -10.55 -8.95 -20.42
C ARG A 48 -9.52 -8.95 -21.54
N GLU A 49 -9.86 -9.36 -22.76
CA GLU A 49 -8.89 -9.44 -23.86
C GLU A 49 -8.61 -8.07 -24.52
N ASP A 50 -9.57 -7.14 -24.54
CA ASP A 50 -9.43 -5.89 -25.29
C ASP A 50 -8.87 -4.71 -24.46
N VAL A 51 -9.04 -4.70 -23.13
CA VAL A 51 -8.63 -3.54 -22.30
C VAL A 51 -7.15 -3.59 -21.92
N ASN A 52 -6.59 -4.78 -21.69
CA ASN A 52 -5.22 -4.95 -21.21
C ASN A 52 -4.14 -4.77 -22.29
N GLY A 53 -4.51 -4.69 -23.57
CA GLY A 53 -3.57 -4.51 -24.68
C GLY A 53 -3.67 -3.16 -25.40
N ARG A 54 -4.70 -2.35 -25.10
CA ARG A 54 -5.01 -1.10 -25.85
C ARG A 54 -3.79 -0.18 -25.98
N PHE A 55 -2.97 -0.10 -24.94
CA PHE A 55 -1.81 0.78 -24.88
C PHE A 55 -0.46 0.05 -24.91
N ASP A 56 -0.40 -1.22 -25.30
CA ASP A 56 0.85 -2.01 -25.29
C ASP A 56 1.98 -1.38 -26.13
N ASN A 57 1.61 -0.71 -27.22
CA ASN A 57 2.55 -0.02 -28.10
C ASN A 57 2.72 1.47 -27.75
N HIS A 58 2.08 1.96 -26.69
CA HIS A 58 2.25 3.35 -26.26
C HIS A 58 3.66 3.56 -25.68
N PRO A 59 4.36 4.68 -25.99
CA PRO A 59 5.72 4.91 -25.51
C PRO A 59 5.89 4.79 -24.00
N PHE A 60 4.89 5.22 -23.21
CA PHE A 60 4.88 5.04 -21.75
C PHE A 60 4.95 3.57 -21.32
N ILE A 61 4.11 2.70 -21.88
CA ILE A 61 4.08 1.28 -21.52
C ILE A 61 5.35 0.56 -22.02
N GLN A 62 5.83 0.91 -23.22
CA GLN A 62 7.09 0.38 -23.73
C GLN A 62 8.26 0.78 -22.83
N ALA A 63 8.34 2.04 -22.40
CA ALA A 63 9.36 2.52 -21.47
C ALA A 63 9.30 1.79 -20.11
N CYS A 64 8.11 1.61 -19.54
CA CYS A 64 7.92 0.83 -18.31
C CYS A 64 8.42 -0.63 -18.44
N ARG A 65 8.35 -1.20 -19.65
CA ARG A 65 8.81 -2.56 -19.97
C ARG A 65 10.28 -2.61 -20.40
N GLY A 66 10.98 -1.48 -20.49
CA GLY A 66 12.35 -1.40 -21.00
C GLY A 66 12.48 -1.73 -22.49
N LEU A 67 11.42 -1.53 -23.27
CA LEU A 67 11.37 -1.77 -24.71
C LEU A 67 11.73 -0.50 -25.52
N PRO A 68 12.20 -0.63 -26.77
CA PRO A 68 12.40 0.52 -27.65
C PRO A 68 11.09 1.29 -27.89
N HIS A 69 11.18 2.62 -27.95
CA HIS A 69 10.06 3.54 -28.20
C HIS A 69 10.55 4.78 -28.99
N ASP A 70 9.64 5.50 -29.64
CA ASP A 70 9.95 6.58 -30.59
C ASP A 70 10.24 7.95 -29.95
N ARG A 71 9.77 8.17 -28.71
CA ARG A 71 10.01 9.38 -27.91
C ARG A 71 10.05 9.06 -26.42
N VAL A 72 10.68 9.92 -25.61
CA VAL A 72 10.67 9.77 -24.15
C VAL A 72 9.29 10.19 -23.61
N PRO A 73 8.53 9.27 -22.97
CA PRO A 73 7.22 9.60 -22.42
C PRO A 73 7.33 10.44 -21.15
N VAL A 74 6.44 11.41 -20.97
CA VAL A 74 6.43 12.33 -19.81
C VAL A 74 5.05 12.42 -19.18
N TRP A 75 5.02 12.34 -17.86
CA TRP A 75 3.89 12.68 -17.00
C TRP A 75 4.44 13.25 -15.69
N PHE A 76 3.60 13.88 -14.85
CA PHE A 76 4.06 14.51 -13.61
C PHE A 76 3.30 13.98 -12.39
N MET A 77 4.03 13.67 -11.32
CA MET A 77 3.40 13.48 -10.01
C MET A 77 2.66 14.76 -9.61
N ARG A 78 1.43 14.60 -9.10
CA ARG A 78 0.51 15.71 -8.78
C ARG A 78 0.13 16.59 -10.00
N GLN A 79 0.13 16.02 -11.21
CA GLN A 79 -0.32 16.72 -12.42
C GLN A 79 -1.77 17.23 -12.33
N ALA A 80 -2.65 16.45 -11.70
CA ALA A 80 -4.01 16.86 -11.37
C ALA A 80 -4.02 17.45 -9.96
N GLY A 81 -4.19 18.77 -9.84
CA GLY A 81 -4.17 19.40 -8.53
C GLY A 81 -4.16 20.92 -8.55
N ARG A 82 -3.84 21.48 -7.39
CA ARG A 82 -3.93 22.92 -7.11
C ARG A 82 -3.04 23.80 -7.99
N SER A 83 -2.16 23.29 -8.84
CA SER A 83 -1.48 24.11 -9.84
C SER A 83 -2.44 24.62 -10.92
N LEU A 84 -3.47 23.83 -11.26
CA LEU A 84 -4.42 24.10 -12.33
C LEU A 84 -5.57 25.02 -11.86
N PRO A 85 -5.92 26.08 -12.61
CA PRO A 85 -7.09 26.90 -12.28
C PRO A 85 -8.43 26.14 -12.43
N GLU A 86 -8.55 25.25 -13.42
CA GLU A 86 -9.72 24.39 -13.66
C GLU A 86 -9.95 23.40 -12.52
N TYR A 87 -8.89 22.83 -11.95
CA TYR A 87 -8.98 22.02 -10.73
C TYR A 87 -9.57 22.85 -9.58
N ARG A 88 -9.03 24.05 -9.34
CA ARG A 88 -9.50 24.93 -8.26
C ARG A 88 -10.97 25.31 -8.44
N ALA A 89 -11.44 25.44 -9.68
CA ALA A 89 -12.82 25.81 -9.99
C ALA A 89 -13.83 24.70 -9.65
N ILE A 90 -13.46 23.42 -9.82
CA ILE A 90 -14.40 22.30 -9.67
C ILE A 90 -14.21 21.49 -8.39
N ARG A 91 -13.02 21.53 -7.76
CA ARG A 91 -12.70 20.66 -6.62
C ARG A 91 -13.62 20.87 -5.40
N GLY A 92 -14.25 22.03 -5.29
CA GLY A 92 -15.06 22.39 -4.11
C GLY A 92 -14.22 22.62 -2.86
N THR A 93 -14.90 22.87 -1.73
CA THR A 93 -14.29 23.25 -0.44
C THR A 93 -14.12 22.07 0.54
N GLY A 94 -14.62 20.88 0.20
CA GLY A 94 -14.52 19.67 1.03
C GLY A 94 -13.11 19.10 1.13
N THR A 95 -12.99 17.99 1.86
CA THR A 95 -11.76 17.20 2.02
C THR A 95 -11.35 16.53 0.72
N ILE A 96 -10.09 16.05 0.61
CA ILE A 96 -9.66 15.29 -0.58
C ILE A 96 -10.54 14.05 -0.82
N LEU A 97 -10.97 13.41 0.27
CA LEU A 97 -11.79 12.20 0.25
C LEU A 97 -13.19 12.47 -0.32
N ASP A 98 -13.76 13.66 -0.07
CA ASP A 98 -15.10 14.02 -0.57
C ASP A 98 -15.17 14.04 -2.10
N ALA A 99 -14.13 14.51 -2.81
CA ALA A 99 -14.14 14.43 -4.28
C ALA A 99 -13.74 13.06 -4.79
N ILE A 100 -12.91 12.31 -4.07
CA ILE A 100 -12.58 10.94 -4.47
C ILE A 100 -13.84 10.07 -4.44
N ALA A 101 -14.73 10.33 -3.48
CA ALA A 101 -16.03 9.67 -3.38
C ALA A 101 -17.02 10.04 -4.51
N ASP A 102 -16.71 11.07 -5.31
CA ASP A 102 -17.46 11.48 -6.50
C ASP A 102 -16.69 11.05 -7.77
N PRO A 103 -17.13 9.96 -8.44
CA PRO A 103 -16.43 9.44 -9.61
C PRO A 103 -16.36 10.42 -10.78
N ASP A 104 -17.45 11.15 -11.05
CA ASP A 104 -17.51 12.07 -12.19
C ASP A 104 -16.53 13.23 -11.96
N LEU A 105 -16.47 13.76 -10.73
CA LEU A 105 -15.52 14.80 -10.35
C LEU A 105 -14.07 14.29 -10.42
N SER A 106 -13.80 13.08 -9.93
CA SER A 106 -12.46 12.48 -9.96
C SER A 106 -11.98 12.19 -11.38
N THR A 107 -12.88 11.73 -12.25
CA THR A 107 -12.63 11.52 -13.68
C THR A 107 -12.27 12.85 -14.35
N GLU A 108 -13.10 13.88 -14.20
CA GLU A 108 -12.82 15.19 -14.78
C GLU A 108 -11.48 15.76 -14.30
N ILE A 109 -11.22 15.72 -12.98
CA ILE A 109 -9.94 16.18 -12.40
C ILE A 109 -8.74 15.43 -13.02
N THR A 110 -8.85 14.12 -13.20
CA THR A 110 -7.77 13.29 -13.75
C THR A 110 -7.49 13.63 -15.22
N LEU A 111 -8.53 13.99 -15.99
CA LEU A 111 -8.43 14.30 -17.42
C LEU A 111 -7.80 15.68 -17.71
N GLN A 112 -7.94 16.64 -16.78
CA GLN A 112 -7.44 18.01 -16.94
C GLN A 112 -5.97 18.11 -17.41
N PRO A 113 -4.98 17.48 -16.75
CA PRO A 113 -3.58 17.57 -17.17
C PRO A 113 -3.32 16.91 -18.53
N VAL A 114 -4.03 15.84 -18.88
CA VAL A 114 -3.92 15.21 -20.20
C VAL A 114 -4.36 16.18 -21.28
N ARG A 115 -5.55 16.78 -21.12
CA ARG A 115 -6.10 17.78 -22.06
C ARG A 115 -5.24 19.04 -22.16
N ARG A 116 -4.70 19.51 -21.03
CA ARG A 116 -3.93 20.76 -20.98
C ARG A 116 -2.50 20.63 -21.49
N TYR A 117 -1.84 19.52 -21.18
CA TYR A 117 -0.39 19.37 -21.39
C TYR A 117 -0.02 18.29 -22.40
N GLY A 118 -0.94 17.40 -22.77
CA GLY A 118 -0.64 16.28 -23.66
C GLY A 118 0.37 15.30 -23.05
N VAL A 119 0.30 15.05 -21.74
CA VAL A 119 1.16 14.09 -21.05
C VAL A 119 0.89 12.65 -21.53
N ASP A 120 1.91 11.80 -21.50
CA ASP A 120 1.89 10.43 -22.04
C ASP A 120 1.22 9.41 -21.09
N ALA A 121 0.75 9.83 -19.92
CA ALA A 121 -0.02 9.01 -18.99
C ALA A 121 -0.90 9.86 -18.07
N ALA A 122 -2.08 9.33 -17.73
CA ALA A 122 -2.90 9.85 -16.65
C ALA A 122 -2.57 9.09 -15.37
N ILE A 123 -2.55 9.75 -14.23
CA ILE A 123 -2.54 9.08 -12.92
C ILE A 123 -3.87 9.32 -12.23
N LEU A 124 -4.47 8.24 -11.72
CA LEU A 124 -5.74 8.27 -11.01
C LEU A 124 -5.73 9.39 -9.95
N TYR A 125 -6.76 10.24 -9.95
CA TYR A 125 -6.98 11.15 -8.82
C TYR A 125 -7.57 10.37 -7.64
N SER A 126 -6.72 10.06 -6.66
CA SER A 126 -7.09 9.38 -5.41
C SER A 126 -6.10 9.79 -4.29
N ASP A 127 -6.14 9.11 -3.16
CA ASP A 127 -5.16 9.26 -2.07
C ASP A 127 -4.72 7.89 -1.54
N ILE A 128 -3.46 7.79 -1.09
CA ILE A 128 -2.87 6.55 -0.57
C ILE A 128 -3.57 6.02 0.69
N VAL A 129 -4.29 6.87 1.43
CA VAL A 129 -5.01 6.48 2.65
C VAL A 129 -6.44 5.98 2.38
N VAL A 130 -6.93 6.06 1.14
CA VAL A 130 -8.32 5.70 0.78
C VAL A 130 -8.69 4.28 1.22
N PRO A 131 -7.90 3.23 0.97
CA PRO A 131 -8.25 1.87 1.42
C PRO A 131 -8.43 1.77 2.95
N ALA A 132 -7.52 2.38 3.72
CA ALA A 132 -7.57 2.34 5.18
C ALA A 132 -8.71 3.20 5.75
N HIS A 133 -9.04 4.31 5.08
CA HIS A 133 -10.24 5.10 5.37
C HIS A 133 -11.52 4.27 5.13
N ALA A 134 -11.61 3.63 3.96
CA ALA A 134 -12.79 2.89 3.52
C ALA A 134 -13.13 1.68 4.42
N VAL A 135 -12.12 0.98 4.97
CA VAL A 135 -12.36 -0.11 5.92
C VAL A 135 -12.78 0.36 7.32
N GLY A 136 -12.78 1.67 7.57
CA GLY A 136 -13.26 2.28 8.80
C GLY A 136 -12.20 2.47 9.88
N PHE A 137 -10.91 2.61 9.53
CA PHE A 137 -9.84 2.77 10.55
C PHE A 137 -9.92 4.11 11.32
N GLY A 138 -10.73 5.07 10.85
CA GLY A 138 -10.85 6.40 11.46
C GLY A 138 -9.85 7.42 10.91
N LEU A 139 -9.50 7.27 9.62
CA LEU A 139 -8.67 8.21 8.87
C LEU A 139 -9.52 9.34 8.27
N THR A 140 -9.04 10.57 8.34
CA THR A 140 -9.59 11.72 7.60
C THR A 140 -8.45 12.50 6.96
N VAL A 141 -8.75 13.39 6.02
CA VAL A 141 -7.74 14.28 5.42
C VAL A 141 -8.19 15.73 5.57
N THR A 142 -7.62 16.40 6.58
CA THR A 142 -7.96 17.78 6.91
C THR A 142 -7.27 18.74 5.94
N PRO A 143 -8.01 19.65 5.27
CA PRO A 143 -7.43 20.63 4.35
C PRO A 143 -6.31 21.46 5.00
N GLY A 144 -5.11 21.42 4.42
CA GLY A 144 -3.95 22.18 4.90
C GLY A 144 -3.16 21.52 6.03
N VAL A 145 -3.68 20.44 6.62
CA VAL A 145 -2.97 19.63 7.62
C VAL A 145 -2.47 18.34 6.96
N GLY A 146 -3.35 17.56 6.33
CA GLY A 146 -3.03 16.24 5.78
C GLY A 146 -3.82 15.13 6.48
N PRO A 147 -3.37 13.87 6.37
CA PRO A 147 -4.05 12.73 6.98
C PRO A 147 -4.01 12.82 8.52
N GLU A 148 -5.16 12.60 9.14
CA GLU A 148 -5.33 12.50 10.60
C GLU A 148 -6.04 11.19 10.94
N VAL A 149 -5.67 10.59 12.07
CA VAL A 149 -6.27 9.36 12.58
C VAL A 149 -6.85 9.66 13.96
N GLU A 150 -8.15 9.39 14.13
CA GLU A 150 -8.83 9.62 15.41
C GLU A 150 -8.21 8.79 16.54
N ASN A 151 -7.98 7.50 16.27
CA ASN A 151 -7.41 6.55 17.21
C ASN A 151 -6.14 5.92 16.59
N PRO A 152 -4.94 6.46 16.85
CA PRO A 152 -3.69 5.95 16.29
C PRO A 152 -3.43 4.49 16.64
N PHE A 153 -2.71 3.78 15.78
CA PHE A 153 -2.32 2.38 15.99
C PHE A 153 -1.26 2.29 17.10
N THR A 154 -1.54 1.56 18.18
CA THR A 154 -0.62 1.43 19.33
C THR A 154 -0.44 0.00 19.82
N SER A 155 -1.37 -0.91 19.49
CA SER A 155 -1.42 -2.24 20.08
C SER A 155 -1.87 -3.31 19.09
N GLU A 156 -1.70 -4.58 19.45
CA GLU A 156 -2.15 -5.73 18.65
C GLU A 156 -3.66 -5.73 18.41
N ALA A 157 -4.46 -5.24 19.38
CA ALA A 157 -5.90 -5.12 19.23
C ALA A 157 -6.31 -4.18 18.08
N ASP A 158 -5.46 -3.20 17.74
CA ASP A 158 -5.74 -2.27 16.63
C ASP A 158 -5.70 -2.95 15.25
N LEU A 159 -5.08 -4.14 15.13
CA LEU A 159 -5.08 -4.91 13.88
C LEU A 159 -6.50 -5.32 13.46
N GLU A 160 -7.42 -5.47 14.41
CA GLU A 160 -8.81 -5.84 14.12
C GLU A 160 -9.56 -4.74 13.35
N ARG A 161 -9.15 -3.47 13.53
CA ARG A 161 -9.71 -2.33 12.78
C ARG A 161 -9.27 -2.32 11.31
N LEU A 162 -8.15 -2.99 10.98
CA LEU A 162 -7.68 -3.18 9.61
C LEU A 162 -8.23 -4.49 9.04
N ARG A 163 -9.56 -4.57 8.95
CA ARG A 163 -10.22 -5.69 8.28
C ARG A 163 -9.81 -5.78 6.80
N PRO A 164 -9.91 -6.96 6.16
CA PRO A 164 -9.71 -7.08 4.72
C PRO A 164 -10.57 -6.08 3.94
N LEU A 165 -9.97 -5.48 2.90
CA LEU A 165 -10.65 -4.61 1.95
C LEU A 165 -11.52 -5.45 1.01
N ASP A 166 -12.77 -5.05 0.82
CA ASP A 166 -13.64 -5.50 -0.26
C ASP A 166 -13.84 -4.34 -1.23
N PRO A 167 -13.12 -4.26 -2.37
CA PRO A 167 -13.16 -3.10 -3.25
C PRO A 167 -14.55 -2.75 -3.79
N GLU A 168 -15.42 -3.74 -4.00
CA GLU A 168 -16.78 -3.54 -4.52
C GLU A 168 -17.70 -2.94 -3.46
N ALA A 169 -17.48 -3.29 -2.19
CA ALA A 169 -18.27 -2.75 -1.08
C ALA A 169 -17.69 -1.44 -0.52
N ASP A 170 -16.37 -1.37 -0.38
CA ASP A 170 -15.66 -0.33 0.36
C ASP A 170 -15.21 0.84 -0.53
N THR A 171 -14.85 0.55 -1.78
CA THR A 171 -14.32 1.56 -2.73
C THR A 171 -14.98 1.52 -4.13
N PRO A 172 -16.31 1.33 -4.25
CA PRO A 172 -16.95 1.25 -5.57
C PRO A 172 -16.75 2.53 -6.41
N TYR A 173 -16.64 3.67 -5.74
CA TYR A 173 -16.36 4.97 -6.37
C TYR A 173 -14.99 5.01 -7.07
N VAL A 174 -13.97 4.33 -6.52
CA VAL A 174 -12.66 4.22 -7.18
C VAL A 174 -12.78 3.37 -8.44
N LEU A 175 -13.50 2.25 -8.37
CA LEU A 175 -13.69 1.36 -9.51
C LEU A 175 -14.47 2.03 -10.64
N GLU A 176 -15.52 2.79 -10.29
CA GLU A 176 -16.26 3.62 -11.25
C GLU A 176 -15.34 4.65 -11.91
N THR A 177 -14.56 5.39 -11.13
CA THR A 177 -13.60 6.39 -11.66
C THR A 177 -12.62 5.74 -12.65
N VAL A 178 -12.05 4.57 -12.30
CA VAL A 178 -11.13 3.84 -13.19
C VAL A 178 -11.83 3.45 -14.49
N ARG A 179 -13.05 2.92 -14.43
CA ARG A 179 -13.82 2.52 -15.62
C ARG A 179 -14.15 3.71 -16.53
N GLN A 180 -14.58 4.84 -15.95
CA GLN A 180 -14.84 6.06 -16.69
C GLN A 180 -13.56 6.56 -17.38
N LEU A 181 -12.44 6.62 -16.65
CA LEU A 181 -11.16 7.04 -17.20
C LEU A 181 -10.66 6.14 -18.34
N VAL A 182 -10.80 4.82 -18.20
CA VAL A 182 -10.41 3.88 -19.27
C VAL A 182 -11.25 4.10 -20.53
N ALA A 183 -12.52 4.48 -20.40
CA ALA A 183 -13.39 4.80 -21.52
C ALA A 183 -13.01 6.13 -22.19
N GLU A 184 -12.61 7.14 -21.42
CA GLU A 184 -12.36 8.50 -21.92
C GLU A 184 -10.91 8.77 -22.36
N LEU A 185 -9.93 8.12 -21.73
CA LEU A 185 -8.51 8.39 -21.99
C LEU A 185 -8.03 7.84 -23.33
N ASP A 186 -7.16 8.61 -23.98
CA ASP A 186 -6.36 8.23 -25.14
C ASP A 186 -4.89 7.90 -24.77
N VAL A 187 -4.56 7.98 -23.48
CA VAL A 187 -3.27 7.60 -22.90
C VAL A 187 -3.45 6.56 -21.78
N PRO A 188 -2.40 5.78 -21.43
CA PRO A 188 -2.47 4.82 -20.34
C PRO A 188 -2.87 5.44 -19.00
N LEU A 189 -3.69 4.73 -18.23
CA LEU A 189 -4.01 5.08 -16.85
C LEU A 189 -3.04 4.39 -15.88
N ILE A 190 -2.44 5.17 -14.98
CA ILE A 190 -1.63 4.72 -13.86
C ILE A 190 -2.54 4.63 -12.62
N GLY A 191 -2.76 3.41 -12.15
CA GLY A 191 -3.29 3.15 -10.82
C GLY A 191 -2.20 3.27 -9.75
N PHE A 192 -2.56 3.37 -8.48
CA PHE A 192 -1.56 3.43 -7.41
C PHE A 192 -2.08 3.00 -6.04
N ALA A 193 -1.14 2.78 -5.13
CA ALA A 193 -1.38 2.59 -3.70
C ALA A 193 -0.23 3.17 -2.87
N GLY A 194 -0.46 3.33 -1.57
CA GLY A 194 0.61 3.60 -0.61
C GLY A 194 1.36 2.33 -0.23
N ALA A 195 2.68 2.42 -0.07
CA ALA A 195 3.47 1.31 0.46
C ALA A 195 3.14 1.06 1.95
N PRO A 196 3.28 -0.18 2.44
CA PRO A 196 2.95 -0.54 3.82
C PRO A 196 3.62 0.36 4.86
N PHE A 197 4.92 0.66 4.72
CA PHE A 197 5.65 1.53 5.64
C PHE A 197 5.05 2.94 5.70
N THR A 198 4.79 3.54 4.54
CA THR A 198 4.23 4.88 4.48
C THR A 198 2.83 4.96 5.10
N VAL A 199 1.95 4.00 4.78
CA VAL A 199 0.59 3.97 5.34
C VAL A 199 0.64 3.69 6.84
N ALA A 200 1.44 2.71 7.29
CA ALA A 200 1.66 2.42 8.71
C ALA A 200 2.13 3.66 9.47
N SER A 201 3.02 4.46 8.88
CA SER A 201 3.49 5.70 9.49
C SER A 201 2.34 6.68 9.75
N TYR A 202 1.39 6.84 8.82
CA TYR A 202 0.20 7.67 9.10
C TYR A 202 -0.67 7.07 10.21
N LEU A 203 -0.88 5.75 10.21
CA LEU A 203 -1.71 5.08 11.20
C LEU A 203 -1.13 5.17 12.62
N VAL A 204 0.19 5.05 12.76
CA VAL A 204 0.89 5.05 14.05
C VAL A 204 1.13 6.47 14.57
N GLU A 205 1.55 7.41 13.71
CA GLU A 205 1.76 8.80 14.13
C GLU A 205 0.44 9.53 14.39
N GLY A 206 -0.62 9.16 13.65
CA GLY A 206 -1.95 9.74 13.74
C GLY A 206 -2.09 11.15 13.17
N ARG A 207 -0.99 11.82 12.88
CA ARG A 207 -0.92 13.15 12.24
C ARG A 207 0.36 13.25 11.41
N PRO A 208 0.48 14.27 10.53
CA PRO A 208 1.72 14.50 9.81
C PRO A 208 2.91 14.63 10.76
N SER A 209 3.91 13.79 10.55
CA SER A 209 5.12 13.70 11.38
C SER A 209 6.34 13.79 10.48
N ARG A 210 7.32 14.61 10.86
CA ARG A 210 8.57 14.77 10.11
C ARG A 210 9.58 13.68 10.47
N ASP A 211 9.61 13.30 11.75
CA ASP A 211 10.71 12.49 12.30
C ASP A 211 10.29 11.01 12.51
N HIS A 212 8.99 10.72 12.39
CA HIS A 212 8.38 9.38 12.49
C HIS A 212 8.74 8.63 13.78
N VAL A 213 8.69 9.34 14.91
CA VAL A 213 9.17 8.84 16.21
C VAL A 213 8.31 7.69 16.73
N ALA A 214 6.98 7.79 16.63
CA ALA A 214 6.08 6.74 17.12
C ALA A 214 6.20 5.49 16.25
N THR A 215 6.25 5.67 14.93
CA THR A 215 6.45 4.61 13.94
C THR A 215 7.74 3.84 14.21
N LYS A 216 8.86 4.56 14.36
CA LYS A 216 10.16 3.95 14.66
C LYS A 216 10.18 3.27 16.03
N SER A 217 9.51 3.87 17.02
CA SER A 217 9.41 3.29 18.36
C SER A 217 8.69 1.95 18.32
N LEU A 218 7.54 1.86 17.63
CA LEU A 218 6.82 0.59 17.45
C LEU A 218 7.68 -0.43 16.67
N MET A 219 8.24 0.00 15.54
CA MET A 219 9.07 -0.83 14.66
C MET A 219 10.26 -1.47 15.37
N PHE A 220 10.92 -0.75 16.29
CA PHE A 220 12.08 -1.26 17.02
C PHE A 220 11.75 -1.96 18.33
N SER A 221 10.67 -1.55 19.02
CA SER A 221 10.33 -2.12 20.33
C SER A 221 9.44 -3.37 20.23
N ASN A 222 8.66 -3.52 19.16
CA ASN A 222 7.77 -4.65 18.94
C ASN A 222 7.74 -5.05 17.46
N GLU A 223 8.85 -5.63 17.00
CA GLU A 223 9.02 -6.10 15.63
C GLU A 223 7.92 -7.07 15.15
N PRO A 224 7.46 -8.07 15.94
CA PRO A 224 6.36 -8.93 15.51
C PRO A 224 5.07 -8.16 15.19
N LEU A 225 4.68 -7.22 16.05
CA LEU A 225 3.49 -6.38 15.81
C LEU A 225 3.68 -5.47 14.60
N TRP A 226 4.88 -4.90 14.44
CA TRP A 226 5.22 -4.10 13.27
C TRP A 226 5.07 -4.88 11.96
N HIS A 227 5.62 -6.10 11.89
CA HIS A 227 5.46 -6.95 10.70
C HIS A 227 4.00 -7.32 10.46
N ALA A 228 3.25 -7.66 11.51
CA ALA A 228 1.82 -7.96 11.38
C ALA A 228 1.00 -6.77 10.84
N LEU A 229 1.35 -5.54 11.24
CA LEU A 229 0.75 -4.32 10.69
C LEU A 229 1.10 -4.14 9.21
N CYS A 230 2.39 -4.26 8.85
CA CYS A 230 2.83 -4.10 7.46
C CYS A 230 2.25 -5.19 6.54
N ASP A 231 2.19 -6.45 6.98
CA ASP A 231 1.58 -7.54 6.23
C ASP A 231 0.09 -7.22 5.93
N ARG A 232 -0.64 -6.70 6.92
CA ARG A 232 -2.06 -6.33 6.75
C ARG A 232 -2.23 -5.22 5.73
N LEU A 233 -1.34 -4.24 5.74
CA LEU A 233 -1.35 -3.12 4.80
C LEU A 233 -0.88 -3.54 3.41
N ALA A 234 0.04 -4.51 3.31
CA ALA A 234 0.45 -5.11 2.05
C ALA A 234 -0.71 -5.85 1.38
N ASP A 235 -1.44 -6.68 2.13
CA ASP A 235 -2.64 -7.37 1.64
C ASP A 235 -3.70 -6.37 1.13
N MET A 236 -3.89 -5.26 1.85
CA MET A 236 -4.80 -4.18 1.46
C MET A 236 -4.34 -3.47 0.18
N ALA A 237 -3.05 -3.12 0.08
CA ALA A 237 -2.48 -2.50 -1.11
C ALA A 237 -2.57 -3.43 -2.33
N ILE A 238 -2.25 -4.71 -2.17
CA ILE A 238 -2.40 -5.74 -3.23
C ILE A 238 -3.85 -5.80 -3.71
N THR A 239 -4.81 -5.83 -2.78
CA THR A 239 -6.24 -5.90 -3.11
C THR A 239 -6.71 -4.65 -3.87
N SER A 240 -6.31 -3.47 -3.42
CA SER A 240 -6.62 -2.19 -4.09
C SER A 240 -5.95 -2.07 -5.47
N LEU A 241 -4.69 -2.47 -5.61
CA LEU A 241 -3.99 -2.42 -6.90
C LEU A 241 -4.60 -3.42 -7.90
N ARG A 242 -4.94 -4.63 -7.45
CA ARG A 242 -5.60 -5.63 -8.30
C ARG A 242 -6.95 -5.13 -8.80
N SER A 243 -7.77 -4.52 -7.94
CA SER A 243 -9.07 -4.01 -8.38
C SER A 243 -8.93 -2.88 -9.41
N GLN A 244 -7.92 -2.02 -9.29
CA GLN A 244 -7.61 -1.01 -10.30
C GLN A 244 -7.17 -1.63 -11.63
N ILE A 245 -6.31 -2.66 -11.59
CA ILE A 245 -5.87 -3.40 -12.78
C ILE A 245 -7.05 -4.11 -13.45
N ASP A 246 -7.87 -4.83 -12.68
CA ASP A 246 -9.05 -5.55 -13.18
C ASP A 246 -10.08 -4.62 -13.84
N ASN A 247 -10.07 -3.33 -13.51
CA ASN A 247 -10.93 -2.31 -14.12
C ASN A 247 -10.23 -1.48 -15.22
N GLY A 248 -8.98 -1.79 -15.56
CA GLY A 248 -8.30 -1.29 -16.76
C GLY A 248 -7.11 -0.34 -16.54
N ALA A 249 -6.63 -0.16 -15.31
CA ALA A 249 -5.35 0.53 -15.09
C ALA A 249 -4.21 -0.21 -15.84
N SER A 250 -3.49 0.51 -16.69
CA SER A 250 -2.46 -0.05 -17.58
C SER A 250 -1.09 -0.17 -16.92
N ALA A 251 -0.86 0.61 -15.86
CA ALA A 251 0.34 0.57 -15.03
C ALA A 251 -0.04 0.83 -13.58
N ILE A 252 0.84 0.45 -12.65
CA ILE A 252 0.69 0.73 -11.22
C ILE A 252 1.91 1.42 -10.65
N GLN A 253 1.70 2.30 -9.68
CA GLN A 253 2.76 2.93 -8.89
C GLN A 253 2.54 2.67 -7.39
N LEU A 254 3.59 2.27 -6.68
CA LEU A 254 3.56 2.13 -5.22
C LEU A 254 4.33 3.29 -4.58
N PHE A 255 3.68 4.05 -3.71
CA PHE A 255 4.28 5.22 -3.07
C PHE A 255 4.82 4.89 -1.68
N ASP A 256 6.13 4.74 -1.58
CA ASP A 256 6.86 4.62 -0.29
C ASP A 256 7.53 5.95 0.08
N SER A 257 6.70 6.99 0.23
CA SER A 257 7.11 8.39 0.42
C SER A 257 8.04 8.61 1.62
N TRP A 258 7.97 7.74 2.63
CA TRP A 258 8.67 7.91 3.89
C TRP A 258 9.89 7.02 4.04
N ALA A 259 10.15 6.07 3.13
CA ALA A 259 11.28 5.13 3.23
C ALA A 259 12.64 5.81 3.46
N GLY A 260 12.83 7.04 2.96
CA GLY A 260 14.02 7.85 3.17
C GLY A 260 14.30 8.21 4.65
N ALA A 261 13.35 8.00 5.55
CA ALA A 261 13.53 8.17 6.99
C ALA A 261 14.33 7.04 7.66
N LEU A 262 14.67 5.98 6.90
CA LEU A 262 15.35 4.77 7.36
C LEU A 262 16.74 4.63 6.75
N SER A 263 17.66 4.04 7.51
CA SER A 263 18.92 3.55 6.95
C SER A 263 18.67 2.33 6.03
N PRO A 264 19.58 2.02 5.09
CA PRO A 264 19.43 0.86 4.22
C PRO A 264 19.26 -0.48 4.97
N ALA A 265 19.88 -0.63 6.15
CA ALA A 265 19.74 -1.83 6.96
C ALA A 265 18.35 -1.93 7.61
N GLN A 266 17.80 -0.80 8.08
CA GLN A 266 16.43 -0.75 8.62
C GLN A 266 15.41 -1.02 7.52
N TYR A 267 15.56 -0.39 6.35
CA TYR A 267 14.66 -0.63 5.22
C TYR A 267 14.61 -2.11 4.81
N ARG A 268 15.76 -2.77 4.66
CA ARG A 268 15.83 -4.19 4.31
C ARG A 268 15.18 -5.11 5.34
N ARG A 269 15.23 -4.76 6.63
CA ARG A 269 14.68 -5.58 7.71
C ARG A 269 13.18 -5.38 7.88
N TYR A 270 12.74 -4.12 7.91
CA TYR A 270 11.42 -3.76 8.41
C TYR A 270 10.42 -3.37 7.31
N VAL A 271 10.90 -3.04 6.11
CA VAL A 271 10.05 -2.50 5.02
C VAL A 271 10.10 -3.38 3.78
N TYR A 272 11.29 -3.64 3.23
CA TYR A 272 11.48 -4.41 1.99
C TYR A 272 10.75 -5.77 1.91
N PRO A 273 10.57 -6.54 3.01
CA PRO A 273 9.84 -7.82 2.93
C PRO A 273 8.35 -7.71 2.58
N HIS A 274 7.76 -6.51 2.69
CA HIS A 274 6.32 -6.22 2.55
C HIS A 274 6.01 -5.49 1.25
#